data_AF-A0A836CV02-F1
#
_entry.id   AF-A0A836CV02-F1
#
_cell.length_a   1.000
_cell.length_b   1.000
_cell.length_c   1.000
_cell.angle_alpha   90.00
_cell.angle_beta   90.00
_cell.angle_gamma   90.00
#
_symmetry.space_group_name_H-M   'P 1'
#
loop_
_entity.id
_entity.type
_entity.pdbx_description
1 polymer ?
#
loop_
_entity_poly.entity_id
_entity_poly.type
_entity_poly.pdbx_seq_one_letter_code
_entity_poly.pdbx_strand_id
1 'polypeptide(L)'
;MEWSQLPLLRELIEALLKAYRQKLFVTHTVDELLWGYKDEILSLISVFKHDVSPYFGLFYGKNGTNDGDYVFLTGEDNYLNFSKIVEWNGKTSLDWWTADECNMINGADGDSFHPFNHQR
;
A
#
# COMPACT_ATOMS: atom_id res chain seq x y z
N MET A 1 11.05 1.19 4.61
CA MET A 1 10.76 1.45 6.04
C MET A 1 12.07 1.66 6.77
N GLU A 2 12.47 2.91 6.94
CA GLU A 2 13.75 3.29 7.57
C GLU A 2 13.85 2.86 9.05
N TRP A 3 12.70 2.68 9.71
CA TRP A 3 12.59 2.39 11.13
C TRP A 3 12.86 0.94 11.55
N SER A 4 12.75 -0.03 10.64
CA SER A 4 13.07 -1.44 10.93
C SER A 4 14.57 -1.69 11.09
N GLN A 5 15.40 -0.70 10.70
CA GLN A 5 16.86 -0.74 10.81
C GLN A 5 17.38 -0.29 12.19
N LEU A 6 16.50 0.17 13.10
CA LEU A 6 16.91 0.55 14.45
C LEU A 6 17.21 -0.69 15.30
N PRO A 7 18.48 -0.93 15.72
CA PRO A 7 18.86 -2.15 16.43
C PRO A 7 18.08 -2.34 17.74
N LEU A 8 17.74 -1.24 18.43
CA LEU A 8 16.96 -1.25 19.67
C LEU A 8 15.53 -1.79 19.47
N LEU A 9 14.89 -1.47 18.33
CA LEU A 9 13.53 -1.90 18.04
C LEU A 9 13.47 -3.41 17.76
N ARG A 10 14.48 -3.92 17.06
CA ARG A 10 14.60 -5.35 16.77
C ARG A 10 14.70 -6.18 18.06
N GLU A 11 15.57 -5.79 18.98
CA GLU A 11 15.73 -6.49 20.27
C GLU A 11 14.43 -6.49 21.09
N LEU A 12 13.72 -5.36 21.11
CA LEU A 12 12.43 -5.24 21.78
C LEU A 12 11.38 -6.17 21.16
N ILE A 13 11.27 -6.21 19.82
CA ILE A 13 10.33 -7.10 19.12
C ILE A 13 10.67 -8.56 19.39
N GLU A 14 11.95 -8.96 19.30
CA GLU A 14 12.39 -10.33 19.59
C GLU A 14 12.08 -10.73 21.04
N ALA A 15 12.26 -9.82 22.01
CA ALA A 15 11.91 -10.05 23.41
C ALA A 15 10.40 -10.23 23.60
N LEU A 16 9.57 -9.40 22.96
CA LEU A 16 8.11 -9.49 23.02
C LEU A 16 7.60 -10.79 22.40
N LEU A 17 8.09 -11.17 21.22
CA LEU A 17 7.71 -12.43 20.56
C LEU A 17 8.00 -13.65 21.46
N LYS A 18 9.17 -13.66 22.13
CA LYS A 18 9.54 -14.71 23.09
C LYS A 18 8.67 -14.70 24.35
N ALA A 19 8.43 -13.53 24.94
CA ALA A 19 7.65 -13.39 26.16
C ALA A 19 6.20 -13.83 25.98
N TYR A 20 5.58 -13.49 24.84
CA TYR A 20 4.18 -13.78 24.54
C TYR A 20 3.96 -15.10 23.77
N ARG A 21 5.02 -15.87 23.49
CA ARG A 21 4.97 -17.20 22.83
C ARG A 21 4.20 -17.18 21.50
N GLN A 22 4.43 -16.15 20.69
CA GLN A 22 3.80 -16.04 19.38
C GLN A 22 4.18 -17.21 18.46
N LYS A 23 3.25 -17.60 17.59
CA LYS A 23 3.42 -18.70 16.62
C LYS A 23 3.70 -18.14 15.24
N LEU A 24 4.47 -18.87 14.44
CA LEU A 24 4.73 -18.50 13.04
C LEU A 24 3.50 -18.68 12.14
N PHE A 25 2.68 -19.68 12.44
CA PHE A 25 1.41 -19.94 11.76
C PHE A 25 0.26 -19.73 12.73
N VAL A 26 -0.69 -18.90 12.32
CA VAL A 26 -1.88 -18.53 13.08
C VAL A 26 -3.14 -18.94 12.30
N THR A 27 -4.25 -19.09 13.01
CA THR A 27 -5.55 -19.42 12.41
C THR A 27 -6.51 -18.28 12.71
N HIS A 28 -7.00 -17.66 11.64
CA HIS A 28 -7.98 -16.58 11.68
C HIS A 28 -9.06 -16.84 10.64
N THR A 29 -10.18 -16.16 10.78
CA THR A 29 -11.23 -16.14 9.77
C THR A 29 -10.80 -15.35 8.54
N VAL A 30 -11.48 -15.57 7.42
CA VAL A 30 -11.24 -14.81 6.18
C VAL A 30 -11.49 -13.31 6.41
N ASP A 31 -12.52 -12.96 7.18
CA ASP A 31 -12.88 -11.58 7.51
C ASP A 31 -11.74 -10.88 8.28
N GLU A 32 -11.22 -11.53 9.32
CA GLU A 32 -10.09 -11.04 10.11
C GLU A 32 -8.84 -10.82 9.25
N LEU A 33 -8.48 -11.77 8.38
CA LEU A 33 -7.29 -11.66 7.54
C LEU A 33 -7.43 -10.56 6.47
N LEU A 34 -8.62 -10.38 5.89
CA LEU A 34 -8.86 -9.37 4.87
C LEU A 34 -8.99 -7.97 5.47
N TRP A 35 -9.87 -7.81 6.46
CA TRP A 35 -10.34 -6.49 6.90
C TRP A 35 -9.74 -6.03 8.20
N GLY A 36 -9.17 -6.93 8.99
CA GLY A 36 -8.40 -6.59 10.17
C GLY A 36 -8.72 -7.44 11.38
N TYR A 37 -7.68 -7.87 12.09
CA TYR A 37 -7.76 -8.34 13.46
C TYR A 37 -6.78 -7.56 14.33
N LYS A 38 -7.04 -7.54 15.64
CA LYS A 38 -6.15 -6.92 16.62
C LYS A 38 -5.00 -7.87 16.93
N ASP A 39 -3.78 -7.48 16.58
CA ASP A 39 -2.58 -8.26 16.86
C ASP A 39 -2.01 -7.91 18.24
N GLU A 40 -1.59 -8.90 19.01
CA GLU A 40 -1.09 -8.70 20.38
C GLU A 40 0.23 -7.94 20.41
N ILE A 41 1.14 -8.20 19.47
CA ILE A 41 2.45 -7.55 19.42
C ILE A 41 2.32 -6.11 18.92
N LEU A 42 1.56 -5.89 17.85
CA LEU A 42 1.26 -4.55 17.35
C LEU A 42 0.52 -3.73 18.41
N SER A 43 -0.38 -4.34 19.18
CA SER A 43 -1.03 -3.68 20.32
C SER A 43 -0.03 -3.17 21.34
N LEU A 44 0.98 -3.96 21.70
CA LEU A 44 2.04 -3.54 22.64
C LEU A 44 2.94 -2.45 22.05
N ILE A 45 3.31 -2.57 20.77
CA ILE A 45 4.14 -1.57 20.08
C ILE A 45 3.40 -0.23 20.01
N SER A 46 2.10 -0.24 19.70
CA SER A 46 1.28 0.98 19.57
C SER A 46 1.21 1.83 20.84
N VAL A 47 1.48 1.24 22.02
CA VAL A 47 1.56 1.96 23.30
C VAL A 47 2.77 2.88 23.35
N PHE A 48 3.90 2.46 22.77
CA PHE A 48 5.15 3.24 22.74
C PHE A 48 5.30 4.06 21.45
N LYS A 49 4.64 3.62 20.37
CA LYS A 49 4.71 4.17 19.01
C LYS A 49 3.30 4.35 18.46
N HIS A 50 2.69 5.50 18.76
CA HIS A 50 1.30 5.79 18.41
C HIS A 50 1.01 5.86 16.88
N ASP A 51 2.05 5.92 16.05
CA ASP A 51 1.97 5.85 14.59
C ASP A 51 1.73 4.42 14.06
N VAL A 52 1.98 3.40 14.89
CA VAL A 52 1.76 1.99 14.53
C VAL A 52 0.36 1.58 14.95
N SER A 53 -0.45 1.12 13.99
CA SER A 53 -1.78 0.58 14.27
C SER A 53 -1.68 -0.75 15.03
N PRO A 54 -2.52 -0.99 16.06
CA PRO A 54 -2.63 -2.29 16.72
C PRO A 54 -3.37 -3.36 15.90
N TYR A 55 -3.88 -2.99 14.72
CA TYR A 55 -4.63 -3.88 13.83
C TYR A 55 -3.82 -4.25 12.59
N PHE A 56 -3.97 -5.50 12.14
CA PHE A 56 -3.41 -5.99 10.89
C PHE A 56 -4.50 -6.64 10.04
N GLY A 57 -4.47 -6.36 8.73
CA GLY A 57 -5.27 -7.03 7.72
C GLY A 57 -4.75 -6.69 6.32
N LEU A 58 -4.92 -7.57 5.35
CA LEU A 58 -4.40 -7.40 3.99
C LEU A 58 -4.98 -6.16 3.29
N PHE A 59 -6.25 -5.85 3.56
CA PHE A 59 -6.99 -4.70 3.06
C PHE A 59 -7.48 -3.82 4.21
N TYR A 60 -6.78 -3.82 5.35
CA TYR A 60 -7.13 -3.00 6.51
C TYR A 60 -7.24 -1.53 6.12
N GLY A 61 -8.37 -0.91 6.47
CA GLY A 61 -8.64 0.51 6.19
C GLY A 61 -8.94 0.84 4.72
N LYS A 62 -9.07 -0.15 3.81
CA LYS A 62 -9.35 0.09 2.39
C LYS A 62 -10.85 0.10 2.01
N ASN A 63 -11.73 -0.31 2.92
CA ASN A 63 -13.15 -0.39 2.61
C ASN A 63 -13.77 1.01 2.53
N GLY A 64 -14.35 1.37 1.37
CA GLY A 64 -14.98 2.66 1.15
C GLY A 64 -14.01 3.84 1.02
N THR A 65 -12.73 3.58 0.74
CA THR A 65 -11.69 4.60 0.55
C THR A 65 -11.15 4.59 -0.89
N ASN A 66 -10.57 5.70 -1.33
CA ASN A 66 -9.74 5.73 -2.53
C ASN A 66 -8.28 5.39 -2.21
N ASP A 67 -7.47 5.19 -3.25
CA ASP A 67 -6.04 4.86 -3.18
C ASP A 67 -5.12 6.07 -3.48
N GLY A 68 -5.71 7.26 -3.62
CA GLY A 68 -4.99 8.51 -3.84
C GLY A 68 -5.73 9.49 -4.75
N ASP A 69 -5.11 10.65 -4.93
CA ASP A 69 -5.59 11.68 -5.85
C ASP A 69 -4.98 11.47 -7.23
N TYR A 70 -5.81 11.46 -8.26
CA TYR A 70 -5.39 11.29 -9.66
C TYR A 70 -5.72 12.51 -10.49
N VAL A 71 -4.82 12.84 -11.41
CA VAL A 71 -5.08 13.79 -12.50
C VAL A 71 -5.02 13.03 -13.82
N PHE A 72 -6.13 13.04 -14.55
CA PHE A 72 -6.29 12.33 -15.81
C PHE A 72 -6.39 13.30 -17.00
N LEU A 73 -5.90 12.86 -18.16
CA LEU A 73 -6.18 13.51 -19.43
C LEU A 73 -7.54 13.09 -19.97
N THR A 74 -8.37 14.07 -20.32
CA THR A 74 -9.75 13.86 -20.80
C THR A 74 -9.82 13.32 -22.23
N GLY A 75 -8.72 13.43 -22.99
CA GLY A 75 -8.67 13.10 -24.41
C GLY A 75 -9.16 14.21 -25.35
N GLU A 76 -9.53 15.39 -24.83
CA GLU A 76 -9.99 16.54 -25.63
C GLU A 76 -8.93 16.98 -26.66
N ASP A 77 -7.67 17.12 -26.22
CA ASP A 77 -6.58 17.53 -27.12
C ASP A 77 -6.16 16.41 -28.09
N ASN A 78 -6.25 15.15 -27.64
CA ASN A 78 -5.90 13.98 -28.41
C ASN A 78 -6.55 12.72 -27.81
N TYR A 79 -7.38 12.05 -28.60
CA TYR A 79 -8.09 10.84 -28.18
C TYR A 79 -7.16 9.72 -27.71
N LEU A 80 -5.92 9.64 -28.21
CA LEU A 80 -4.93 8.64 -27.80
C LEU A 80 -4.48 8.80 -26.34
N ASN A 81 -4.70 9.97 -25.75
CA ASN A 81 -4.37 10.27 -24.35
C ASN A 81 -5.58 10.12 -23.42
N PHE A 82 -6.72 9.64 -23.90
CA PHE A 82 -7.90 9.45 -23.07
C PHE A 82 -7.60 8.56 -21.84
N SER A 83 -8.01 9.03 -20.65
CA SER A 83 -7.83 8.37 -19.35
C SER A 83 -6.37 8.14 -18.94
N LYS A 84 -5.41 8.75 -19.64
CA LYS A 84 -4.00 8.65 -19.28
C LYS A 84 -3.74 9.40 -17.97
N ILE A 85 -3.03 8.77 -17.05
CA ILE A 85 -2.61 9.37 -15.78
C ILE A 85 -1.43 10.30 -16.05
N VAL A 86 -1.52 11.55 -15.58
CA VAL A 86 -0.39 12.49 -15.61
C VAL A 86 0.18 12.75 -14.22
N GLU A 87 -0.64 12.66 -13.18
CA GLU A 87 -0.19 12.74 -11.80
C GLU A 87 -0.95 11.74 -10.92
N TRP A 88 -0.23 11.15 -9.97
CA TRP A 88 -0.77 10.37 -8.88
C TRP A 88 -0.19 10.88 -7.56
N ASN A 89 -1.05 11.24 -6.61
CA ASN A 89 -0.68 11.86 -5.34
C ASN A 89 0.25 13.09 -5.51
N GLY A 90 -0.03 13.93 -6.52
CA GLY A 90 0.74 15.14 -6.85
C GLY A 90 2.13 14.87 -7.43
N LYS A 91 2.42 13.64 -7.85
CA LYS A 91 3.70 13.26 -8.48
C LYS A 91 3.47 12.76 -9.91
N THR A 92 4.33 13.19 -10.83
CA THR A 92 4.35 12.73 -12.23
C THR A 92 5.16 11.44 -12.42
N SER A 93 5.92 11.03 -11.40
CA SER A 93 6.72 9.80 -11.36
C SER A 93 6.82 9.27 -9.93
N LEU A 94 7.06 7.97 -9.78
CA LEU A 94 7.34 7.33 -8.51
C LEU A 94 8.75 7.68 -8.01
N ASP A 95 9.00 7.40 -6.73
CA ASP A 95 10.30 7.62 -6.07
C ASP A 95 10.75 6.38 -5.29
N TRP A 96 10.17 5.22 -5.60
CA TRP A 96 10.42 3.97 -4.87
C TRP A 96 11.48 3.09 -5.53
N TRP A 97 11.62 3.19 -6.85
CA TRP A 97 12.53 2.36 -7.63
C TRP A 97 13.86 3.08 -7.88
N THR A 98 14.92 2.30 -8.08
CA THR A 98 16.27 2.85 -8.25
C THR A 98 16.49 3.51 -9.62
N ALA A 99 15.86 2.99 -10.67
CA ALA A 99 16.01 3.49 -12.03
C ALA A 99 14.83 4.38 -12.42
N ASP A 100 15.12 5.46 -13.15
CA ASP A 100 14.13 6.46 -13.55
C ASP A 100 13.03 5.85 -14.44
N GLU A 101 13.38 4.91 -15.32
CA GLU A 101 12.42 4.23 -16.19
C GLU A 101 11.42 3.37 -15.39
N CYS A 102 11.87 2.78 -14.27
CA CYS A 102 11.00 2.01 -13.38
C CYS A 102 10.05 2.89 -12.57
N ASN A 103 10.38 4.18 -12.42
CA ASN A 103 9.57 5.16 -11.71
C ASN A 103 8.51 5.82 -12.60
N MET A 104 8.49 5.56 -13.90
CA MET A 104 7.51 6.16 -14.81
C MET A 104 6.09 5.67 -14.51
N ILE A 105 5.14 6.60 -14.48
CA ILE A 105 3.70 6.30 -14.47
C ILE A 105 3.22 6.34 -15.92
N ASN A 106 2.93 5.15 -16.48
CA ASN A 106 2.60 5.00 -17.89
C ASN A 106 1.19 4.44 -18.08
N GLY A 107 0.42 5.06 -18.98
CA GLY A 107 -0.90 4.57 -19.40
C GLY A 107 -2.07 5.10 -18.57
N ALA A 108 -3.17 4.36 -18.62
CA ALA A 108 -4.38 4.60 -17.83
C ALA A 108 -4.35 3.76 -16.53
N ASP A 109 -5.37 3.91 -15.69
CA ASP A 109 -5.61 3.11 -14.48
C ASP A 109 -5.95 1.64 -14.75
N GLY A 110 -6.40 1.32 -15.97
CA GLY A 110 -6.72 -0.03 -16.42
C GLY A 110 -8.22 -0.33 -16.48
N ASP A 111 -9.07 0.57 -15.98
CA ASP A 111 -10.53 0.44 -16.05
C ASP A 111 -11.08 0.91 -17.41
N SER A 112 -10.33 1.77 -18.11
CA SER A 112 -10.67 2.29 -19.43
C SER A 112 -9.43 2.53 -20.29
N PHE A 113 -9.61 2.54 -21.62
CA PHE A 113 -8.54 2.69 -22.60
C PHE A 113 -8.93 3.69 -23.69
N HIS A 114 -7.93 4.27 -24.37
CA HIS A 114 -8.19 5.12 -25.52
C HIS A 114 -8.96 4.37 -26.63
N PRO A 115 -9.80 5.05 -27.42
CA PRO A 115 -10.61 4.40 -28.44
C PRO A 115 -9.76 3.90 -29.63
N PHE A 116 -10.37 3.05 -30.47
CA PHE A 116 -9.79 2.48 -31.69
C PHE A 116 -8.51 1.63 -31.49
N ASN A 117 -8.46 0.92 -30.36
CA ASN A 117 -7.43 -0.08 -30.09
C ASN A 117 -7.44 -1.16 -31.18
N HIS A 118 -6.27 -1.47 -31.73
CA HIS A 118 -6.13 -2.56 -32.68
C HIS A 118 -6.23 -3.90 -31.93
N GLN A 119 -7.41 -4.49 -31.92
CA GLN A 119 -7.60 -5.88 -31.51
C GLN A 119 -7.14 -6.77 -32.67
N ARG A 120 -6.06 -7.51 -32.47
CA ARG A 120 -5.67 -8.62 -33.36
C ARG A 120 -6.44 -9.88 -33.00
#